data_AF-A0A453A270-F1
#
_entry.id   AF-A0A453A270-F1
#
_cell.length_a   1.000
_cell.length_b   1.000
_cell.length_c   1.000
_cell.angle_alpha   90.00
_cell.angle_beta   90.00
_cell.angle_gamma   90.00
#
_symmetry.space_group_name_H-M   'P 1'
#
loop_
_entity.id
_entity.type
_entity.pdbx_description
1 polymer ?
#
loop_
_entity_poly.entity_id
_entity_poly.type
_entity_poly.pdbx_seq_one_letter_code
_entity_poly.pdbx_strand_id
1 'polypeptide(L)'
;MKYVLVTGGVVSGLGKGVTASSIGVVLKACGLRITSIKIDPYLNTDAGTMSPFEHGEVFVLDDGGEVDLDLGNYERFLDIKLTRDNNITTGKIYQSVINKEREGEYLGKTVQ
;
A
#
# COMPACT_ATOMS: atom_id res chain seq x y z
N MET A 1 -14.31 -14.44 0.18
CA MET A 1 -13.39 -13.31 -0.03
C MET A 1 -12.93 -13.33 -1.48
N LYS A 2 -12.84 -12.18 -2.15
CA LYS A 2 -12.44 -12.07 -3.57
C LYS A 2 -11.36 -10.99 -3.68
N TYR A 3 -10.45 -11.13 -4.65
CA TYR A 3 -9.36 -10.21 -4.89
C TYR A 3 -9.43 -9.69 -6.32
N VAL A 4 -9.23 -8.39 -6.48
CA VAL A 4 -9.06 -7.73 -7.78
C VAL A 4 -7.63 -7.20 -7.81
N LEU A 5 -6.81 -7.73 -8.70
CA LEU A 5 -5.42 -7.28 -8.86
C LEU A 5 -5.38 -6.22 -9.97
N VAL A 6 -4.83 -5.05 -9.64
CA VAL A 6 -4.58 -3.97 -10.59
C VAL A 6 -3.09 -3.85 -10.80
N THR A 7 -2.63 -4.07 -12.03
CA THR A 7 -1.22 -3.92 -12.42
C THR A 7 -1.04 -2.74 -13.36
N GLY A 8 0.18 -2.23 -13.45
CA GLY A 8 0.55 -1.14 -14.35
C GLY A 8 1.58 -1.58 -15.38
N GLY A 9 1.41 -1.13 -16.62
CA GLY A 9 2.38 -1.32 -17.69
C GLY A 9 2.73 0.00 -18.38
N VAL A 10 3.78 -0.03 -19.21
CA VAL A 10 4.28 1.07 -20.06
C VAL A 10 4.87 2.25 -19.27
N VAL A 11 4.08 3.02 -18.52
CA VAL A 11 4.56 4.19 -17.79
C VAL A 11 3.79 4.41 -16.49
N SER A 12 4.46 4.96 -15.47
CA SER A 12 3.80 5.38 -14.25
C SER A 12 3.00 6.67 -14.46
N GLY A 13 2.04 6.96 -13.57
CA GLY A 13 1.25 8.20 -13.64
C GLY A 13 0.03 8.19 -14.58
N LEU A 14 -0.26 7.09 -15.30
CA LEU A 14 -1.46 6.98 -16.18
C LEU A 14 -2.82 6.95 -15.47
N GLY A 15 -2.88 7.20 -14.15
CA GLY A 15 -4.15 7.20 -13.40
C GLY A 15 -4.60 5.84 -12.86
N LYS A 16 -3.67 4.90 -12.63
CA LYS A 16 -3.98 3.57 -12.06
C LYS A 16 -4.76 3.65 -10.75
N GLY A 17 -4.37 4.56 -9.84
CA GLY A 17 -5.05 4.77 -8.56
C GLY A 17 -6.50 5.23 -8.74
N VAL A 18 -6.77 6.13 -9.68
CA VAL A 18 -8.13 6.62 -9.99
C VAL A 18 -8.99 5.49 -10.57
N THR A 19 -8.45 4.70 -11.50
CA THR A 19 -9.17 3.56 -12.08
C THR A 19 -9.50 2.51 -11.04
N ALA A 20 -8.54 2.12 -10.20
CA ALA A 20 -8.75 1.16 -9.12
C ALA A 20 -9.81 1.65 -8.13
N SER A 21 -9.77 2.93 -7.76
CA SER A 21 -10.76 3.57 -6.88
C SER A 21 -12.15 3.55 -7.50
N SER A 22 -12.26 3.88 -8.79
CA SER A 22 -13.54 3.90 -9.51
C SER A 22 -14.19 2.52 -9.57
N ILE A 23 -13.40 1.46 -9.77
CA ILE A 23 -13.89 0.07 -9.68
C ILE A 23 -14.41 -0.22 -8.26
N GLY A 24 -13.67 0.19 -7.23
CA GLY A 24 -14.10 0.02 -5.84
C GLY A 24 -15.41 0.75 -5.52
N VAL A 25 -15.63 1.95 -6.05
CA VAL A 25 -16.89 2.70 -5.91
C VAL A 25 -18.06 1.93 -6.52
N VAL A 26 -17.90 1.41 -7.74
CA VAL A 26 -18.95 0.62 -8.40
C VAL A 26 -19.28 -0.63 -7.57
N LEU A 27 -18.26 -1.34 -7.08
CA LEU A 27 -18.46 -2.52 -6.23
C LEU A 27 -19.15 -2.17 -4.90
N LYS A 28 -18.77 -1.06 -4.26
CA LYS A 28 -19.44 -0.53 -3.05
C LYS A 28 -20.91 -0.20 -3.34
N ALA A 29 -21.20 0.43 -4.49
CA ALA A 29 -22.56 0.74 -4.93
C ALA A 29 -23.42 -0.51 -5.18
N CYS A 30 -22.79 -1.64 -5.54
CA CYS A 30 -23.45 -2.95 -5.61
C CYS A 30 -23.68 -3.61 -4.24
N GLY A 31 -23.42 -2.92 -3.12
CA GLY A 31 -23.60 -3.43 -1.77
C GLY A 31 -22.48 -4.35 -1.28
N LEU A 32 -21.34 -4.38 -1.98
CA LEU A 32 -20.20 -5.19 -1.57
C LEU A 32 -19.33 -4.43 -0.56
N ARG A 33 -18.87 -5.14 0.47
CA ARG A 33 -17.82 -4.63 1.35
C ARG A 33 -16.48 -4.72 0.62
N ILE A 34 -15.78 -3.60 0.55
CA ILE A 34 -14.50 -3.47 -0.15
C ILE A 34 -13.45 -2.82 0.75
N THR A 35 -12.19 -3.05 0.42
CA THR A 35 -11.01 -2.39 1.00
C THR A 35 -9.95 -2.26 -0.10
N SER A 36 -8.88 -1.51 0.16
CA SER A 36 -7.78 -1.32 -0.79
C SER A 36 -6.45 -1.67 -0.12
N ILE A 37 -5.52 -2.23 -0.90
CA ILE A 37 -4.15 -2.48 -0.49
C ILE A 37 -3.22 -1.91 -1.56
N LYS A 38 -2.29 -1.05 -1.15
CA LYS A 38 -1.24 -0.52 -2.01
C LYS A 38 0.05 -1.29 -1.75
N ILE A 39 0.70 -1.74 -2.82
CA ILE A 39 2.02 -2.36 -2.76
C ILE A 39 3.00 -1.42 -3.46
N ASP A 40 3.90 -0.82 -2.69
CA ASP A 40 4.91 0.09 -3.17
C ASP A 40 6.27 -0.62 -3.27
N PRO A 41 6.95 -0.57 -4.42
CA PRO A 41 8.19 -1.30 -4.63
C PRO A 41 9.41 -0.64 -3.97
N TYR A 42 9.24 0.52 -3.31
CA TYR A 42 10.33 1.26 -2.69
C TYR A 42 10.90 0.59 -1.44
N LEU A 43 12.17 0.85 -1.15
CA LEU A 43 12.88 0.31 0.02
C LEU A 43 12.59 1.06 1.32
N ASN A 44 12.02 2.26 1.26
CA ASN A 44 11.56 2.97 2.45
C ASN A 44 10.47 2.13 3.14
N THR A 45 10.50 2.07 4.48
CA THR A 45 9.52 1.30 5.27
C THR A 45 8.12 1.93 5.19
N ASP A 46 8.09 3.23 5.03
CA ASP A 46 6.94 4.14 4.98
C ASP A 46 7.33 5.36 4.12
N ALA A 47 6.38 6.27 3.90
CA ALA A 47 6.63 7.47 3.11
C ALA A 47 7.32 8.60 3.91
N GLY A 48 7.45 8.49 5.24
CA GLY A 48 7.87 9.58 6.13
C GLY A 48 9.29 10.11 5.88
N THR A 49 10.15 9.29 5.29
CA THR A 49 11.54 9.66 4.95
C THR A 49 11.71 10.18 3.52
N MET A 50 10.65 10.17 2.71
CA MET A 50 10.70 10.57 1.31
C MET A 50 10.49 12.09 1.19
N SER A 51 11.22 12.73 0.28
CA SER A 51 11.06 14.16 0.00
C SER A 51 9.70 14.42 -0.66
N PRO A 52 8.82 15.27 -0.08
CA PRO A 52 7.52 15.54 -0.67
C PRO A 52 7.60 16.31 -1.99
N PHE A 53 8.70 17.01 -2.23
CA PHE A 53 8.95 17.74 -3.48
C PHE A 53 9.31 16.82 -4.65
N GLU A 54 9.83 15.62 -4.36
CA GLU A 54 10.29 14.67 -5.39
C GLU A 54 9.28 13.55 -5.60
N HIS A 55 8.64 13.09 -4.53
CA HIS A 55 7.80 11.88 -4.54
C HIS A 55 6.31 12.15 -4.28
N GLY A 56 5.91 13.41 -4.06
CA GLY A 56 4.55 13.77 -3.70
C GLY A 56 4.32 13.78 -2.20
N GLU A 57 3.14 14.26 -1.78
CA GLU A 57 2.81 14.39 -0.36
C GLU A 57 2.79 13.04 0.37
N VAL A 58 3.20 13.07 1.64
CA VAL A 58 2.97 11.97 2.58
C VAL A 58 1.54 12.09 3.09
N PHE A 59 0.75 11.03 2.93
CA PHE A 59 -0.59 10.96 3.50
C PHE A 59 -0.53 10.31 4.89
N VAL A 60 -1.23 10.88 5.87
CA VAL A 60 -1.28 10.35 7.23
C VAL A 60 -2.66 9.76 7.47
N LEU A 61 -2.71 8.46 7.75
CA LEU A 61 -3.95 7.71 8.03
C LEU A 61 -4.45 8.00 9.46
N ASP A 62 -5.72 7.65 9.72
CA ASP A 62 -6.36 7.79 11.04
C ASP A 62 -5.60 7.07 12.18
N ASP A 63 -4.87 6.00 11.86
CA ASP A 63 -4.04 5.24 12.81
C ASP A 63 -2.62 5.78 12.96
N GLY A 64 -2.32 6.93 12.35
CA GLY A 64 -1.01 7.58 12.33
C GLY A 64 0.02 6.95 11.38
N GLY A 65 -0.40 6.06 10.48
CA GLY A 65 0.48 5.52 9.44
C GLY A 65 0.84 6.57 8.39
N GLU A 66 2.13 6.76 8.13
CA GLU A 66 2.66 7.62 7.07
C GLU A 66 2.80 6.82 5.76
N VAL A 67 1.97 7.14 4.77
CA VAL A 67 1.81 6.32 3.56
C VAL A 67 1.87 7.16 2.29
N ASP A 68 2.00 6.48 1.15
CA ASP A 68 1.90 7.07 -0.18
C ASP A 68 0.53 7.75 -0.40
N LEU A 69 0.53 8.84 -1.15
CA LEU A 69 -0.65 9.64 -1.48
C LEU A 69 -1.81 8.82 -2.07
N ASP A 70 -1.54 7.73 -2.79
CA ASP A 70 -2.60 6.92 -3.37
C ASP A 70 -3.58 6.37 -2.32
N LEU A 71 -3.14 6.11 -1.08
CA LEU A 71 -4.06 5.66 -0.03
C LEU A 71 -5.07 6.75 0.36
N GLY A 72 -4.65 8.02 0.38
CA GLY A 72 -5.56 9.14 0.59
C GLY A 72 -6.59 9.25 -0.53
N ASN A 73 -6.20 8.97 -1.77
CA ASN A 73 -7.15 8.88 -2.89
C ASN A 73 -8.16 7.74 -2.67
N TYR A 74 -7.70 6.59 -2.17
CA TYR A 74 -8.58 5.45 -1.90
C TYR A 74 -9.60 5.78 -0.80
N GLU A 75 -9.18 6.37 0.31
CA GLU A 75 -10.11 6.77 1.38
C GLU A 75 -11.16 7.76 0.88
N ARG A 76 -10.74 8.79 0.13
CA ARG A 76 -11.65 9.82 -0.41
C ARG A 76 -12.67 9.26 -1.39
N PHE A 77 -12.24 8.40 -2.32
CA PHE A 77 -13.14 7.83 -3.33
C PHE A 77 -14.06 6.76 -2.75
N LEU A 78 -13.50 5.88 -1.92
CA LEU A 78 -14.21 4.72 -1.41
C LEU A 78 -15.02 5.06 -0.17
N ASP A 79 -14.76 6.18 0.49
CA ASP A 79 -15.39 6.58 1.76
C ASP A 79 -15.28 5.45 2.79
N ILE A 80 -14.03 5.08 3.08
CA ILE A 80 -13.63 4.07 4.07
C ILE A 80 -12.37 4.55 4.79
N LYS A 81 -12.09 3.96 5.94
CA LYS A 81 -10.83 4.16 6.67
C LYS A 81 -9.86 3.02 6.36
N LEU A 82 -8.63 3.37 6.01
CA LEU A 82 -7.51 2.45 5.85
C LEU A 82 -6.57 2.60 7.05
N THR A 83 -5.70 1.61 7.23
CA THR A 83 -4.67 1.58 8.29
C THR A 83 -3.29 1.41 7.66
N ARG A 84 -2.23 1.57 8.46
CA ARG A 84 -0.84 1.33 8.05
C ARG A 84 -0.58 -0.05 7.43
N ASP A 85 -1.48 -1.01 7.62
CA ASP A 85 -1.37 -2.36 7.06
C ASP A 85 -1.95 -2.46 5.65
N ASN A 86 -2.72 -1.46 5.21
CA ASN A 86 -3.14 -1.31 3.82
C ASN A 86 -2.00 -0.82 2.90
N ASN A 87 -0.88 -0.35 3.47
CA ASN A 87 0.33 -0.04 2.73
C ASN A 87 1.41 -1.09 2.98
N ILE A 88 1.87 -1.73 1.90
CA ILE A 88 2.95 -2.72 1.92
C ILE A 88 4.10 -2.16 1.09
N THR A 89 5.28 -2.03 1.69
CA THR A 89 6.49 -1.57 1.00
C THR A 89 7.52 -2.71 0.95
N THR A 90 8.41 -2.70 -0.03
CA THR A 90 9.57 -3.62 -0.06
C THR A 90 10.38 -3.47 1.24
N GLY A 91 10.58 -2.24 1.71
CA GLY A 91 11.27 -1.95 2.98
C GLY A 91 10.67 -2.66 4.19
N LYS A 92 9.35 -2.55 4.37
CA LYS A 92 8.62 -3.19 5.49
C LYS A 92 8.76 -4.72 5.46
N ILE A 93 8.70 -5.30 4.27
CA ILE A 93 8.87 -6.75 4.07
C ILE A 93 10.30 -7.18 4.35
N TYR A 94 11.29 -6.48 3.81
CA TYR A 94 12.70 -6.79 4.02
C TYR A 94 13.09 -6.68 5.49
N GLN A 95 12.67 -5.61 6.16
CA GLN A 95 12.89 -5.44 7.59
C GLN A 95 12.29 -6.59 8.39
N SER A 96 11.06 -7.01 8.07
CA SER A 96 10.40 -8.14 8.73
C SER A 96 11.17 -9.45 8.53
N VAL A 97 11.56 -9.76 7.29
CA VAL A 97 12.31 -10.98 6.97
C VAL A 97 13.68 -10.99 7.64
N ILE A 98 14.41 -9.87 7.59
CA ILE A 98 15.73 -9.76 8.23
C ILE A 98 15.62 -9.90 9.75
N ASN A 99 14.62 -9.28 10.39
CA ASN A 99 14.44 -9.41 11.85
C ASN A 99 14.19 -10.87 12.25
N LYS A 100 13.30 -11.56 11.53
CA LYS A 100 13.01 -12.99 11.76
C LYS A 100 14.22 -13.89 11.57
N GLU A 101 15.05 -13.57 10.58
CA GLU A 101 16.32 -14.27 10.36
C GLU A 101 17.27 -14.10 11.55
N ARG A 102 17.44 -12.87 12.04
CA ARG A 102 18.30 -12.57 13.19
C ARG A 102 17.80 -13.19 14.50
N GLU A 103 16.49 -13.32 14.66
CA GLU A 103 15.85 -13.97 15.80
C GLU A 103 15.90 -15.51 15.71
N GLY A 104 16.39 -16.06 14.60
CA GLY A 104 16.52 -17.50 14.39
C GLY A 104 15.22 -18.21 14.00
N GLU A 105 14.17 -17.47 13.59
CA GLU A 105 12.87 -18.05 13.21
C GLU A 105 12.97 -18.99 12.01
N TYR A 106 13.99 -18.82 11.16
CA TYR A 106 14.24 -19.68 9.99
C TYR A 106 15.14 -20.89 10.28
N LEU A 107 15.42 -21.20 11.55
CA LEU A 107 16.16 -22.39 11.99
C LEU A 107 17.56 -22.54 11.35
N GLY A 108 18.24 -21.41 11.10
CA GLY A 108 19.57 -21.36 10.48
C GLY A 108 19.62 -21.76 9.00
N LYS A 109 18.47 -21.93 8.35
CA LYS A 109 18.39 -22.20 6.91
C LYS A 109 18.55 -20.91 6.11
N THR A 110 18.99 -21.03 4.86
CA THR A 110 19.02 -19.92 3.91
C THR A 110 17.61 -19.37 3.67
N VAL A 111 17.47 -18.05 3.75
CA VAL A 111 16.21 -17.32 3.47
C VAL A 111 16.24 -16.81 2.03
N GLN A 112 15.19 -17.06 1.25
CA GLN A 112 15.06 -16.71 -0.17
C GLN A 112 13.67 -16.19 -0.51
#